data_AF-D9WQE0-F1
#
_entry.id   AF-D9WQE0-F1
#
_cell.length_a   1.000
_cell.length_b   1.000
_cell.length_c   1.000
_cell.angle_alpha   90.00
_cell.angle_beta   90.00
_cell.angle_gamma   90.00
#
_symmetry.space_group_name_H-M   'P 1'
#
loop_
_entity.id
_entity.type
_entity.pdbx_description
1 polymer ?
#
loop_
_entity_poly.entity_id
_entity_poly.type
_entity_poly.pdbx_seq_one_letter_code
_entity_poly.pdbx_strand_id
1 'polypeptide(L)'
;MGRARLAELHGVATSYEPAPGRTVQVPEDTVVAVLAALGVDASTPRSVKDALDRHERRQRDRLLPPCVVLRPGGTPRQALPDGLAEALPDGTELRVRTEDGAPRGWGPAAAARPLLPPGTGAPLDGLTDAPLPLGTHTLTARAPDGRTATAALIVAPDRMPSPQGRSHGFLVQLYSLLSARSWGMGDLGDLADLAAWSGRAFGTGFIQLNPLHSAVPGTPAAPTDPSPYRPSSRRFPDPVHLRVENVPEYAHLGGAARERVDRLLEAAAALRTSVLRDGALIDRDAVWALKREALQLVRAVPLSPGRRAAYCDFLAERGQALEDHALWCALAETYGTDWRGWPDGL
;
A
#
# COMPACT_ATOMS: atom_id res chain seq x y z
N MET A 1 -33.43 -18.24 -0.48
CA MET A 1 -33.15 -17.48 -1.73
C MET A 1 -32.64 -16.06 -1.46
N GLY A 2 -33.28 -15.25 -0.62
CA GLY A 2 -32.86 -13.85 -0.39
C GLY A 2 -31.41 -13.67 0.08
N ARG A 3 -30.90 -14.55 0.96
CA ARG A 3 -29.52 -14.44 1.48
C ARG A 3 -28.46 -14.76 0.43
N ALA A 4 -28.71 -15.73 -0.46
CA ALA A 4 -27.77 -16.04 -1.55
C ALA A 4 -27.64 -14.87 -2.52
N ARG A 5 -28.77 -14.25 -2.89
CA ARG A 5 -28.78 -13.01 -3.69
C ARG A 5 -28.03 -11.87 -2.98
N LEU A 6 -28.24 -11.70 -1.67
CA LEU A 6 -27.52 -10.68 -0.90
C LEU A 6 -26.01 -10.96 -0.85
N ALA A 7 -25.60 -12.22 -0.67
CA ALA A 7 -24.20 -12.63 -0.71
C ALA A 7 -23.55 -12.30 -2.05
N GLU A 8 -24.21 -12.66 -3.16
CA GLU A 8 -23.75 -12.36 -4.52
C GLU A 8 -23.56 -10.85 -4.76
N LEU A 9 -24.52 -10.01 -4.35
CA LEU A 9 -24.43 -8.55 -4.46
C LEU A 9 -23.26 -7.93 -3.68
N HIS A 10 -22.72 -8.65 -2.70
CA HIS A 10 -21.57 -8.26 -1.89
C HIS A 10 -20.29 -9.03 -2.23
N GLY A 11 -20.29 -9.84 -3.30
CA GLY A 11 -19.13 -10.64 -3.72
C GLY A 11 -18.78 -11.77 -2.76
N VAL A 12 -19.73 -12.23 -1.95
CA VAL A 12 -19.55 -13.33 -1.00
C VAL A 12 -19.98 -14.64 -1.68
N ALA A 13 -19.01 -15.52 -1.92
CA ALA A 13 -19.27 -16.83 -2.49
C ALA A 13 -20.05 -17.71 -1.49
N THR A 14 -21.13 -18.33 -1.96
CA THR A 14 -21.91 -19.31 -1.17
C THR A 14 -21.45 -20.76 -1.40
N SER A 15 -20.53 -20.96 -2.34
CA SER A 15 -19.87 -22.24 -2.61
C SER A 15 -18.51 -22.03 -3.25
N TYR A 16 -17.60 -22.98 -3.09
CA TYR A 16 -16.29 -22.95 -3.73
C TYR A 16 -15.80 -24.35 -4.08
N GLU A 17 -14.76 -24.43 -4.92
CA GLU A 17 -14.17 -25.68 -5.39
C GLU A 17 -12.72 -25.78 -4.91
N PRO A 18 -12.44 -26.42 -3.75
CA PRO A 18 -11.07 -26.55 -3.24
C PRO A 18 -10.17 -27.47 -4.09
N ALA A 19 -10.77 -28.34 -4.91
CA ALA A 19 -10.09 -29.25 -5.81
C ALA A 19 -11.00 -29.57 -6.99
N PRO A 20 -10.44 -29.87 -8.18
CA PRO A 20 -11.21 -30.18 -9.38
C PRO A 20 -12.34 -31.19 -9.14
N GLY A 21 -13.58 -30.81 -9.48
CA GLY A 21 -14.77 -31.64 -9.37
C GLY A 21 -15.37 -31.75 -7.96
N ARG A 22 -14.83 -31.05 -6.95
CA ARG A 22 -15.37 -31.06 -5.58
C ARG A 22 -15.93 -29.69 -5.22
N THR A 23 -17.25 -29.54 -5.26
CA THR A 23 -17.91 -28.32 -4.78
C THR A 23 -18.27 -28.43 -3.30
N VAL A 24 -17.89 -27.41 -2.52
CA VAL A 24 -18.25 -27.26 -1.10
C VAL A 24 -19.25 -26.11 -0.98
N GLN A 25 -20.38 -26.36 -0.32
CA GLN A 25 -21.32 -25.31 0.05
C GLN A 25 -20.85 -24.63 1.35
N VAL A 26 -20.93 -23.32 1.39
CA VAL A 26 -20.55 -22.53 2.57
C VAL A 26 -21.71 -22.59 3.58
N PRO A 27 -21.46 -22.93 4.86
CA PRO A 27 -22.49 -22.91 5.88
C PRO A 27 -23.16 -21.54 5.99
N GLU A 28 -24.47 -21.53 6.26
CA GLU A 28 -25.27 -20.31 6.34
C GLU A 28 -24.71 -19.31 7.37
N ASP A 29 -24.34 -19.80 8.56
CA ASP A 29 -23.79 -18.97 9.64
C ASP A 29 -22.47 -18.29 9.22
N THR A 30 -21.66 -18.96 8.39
CA THR A 30 -20.45 -18.36 7.83
C THR A 30 -20.78 -17.22 6.87
N VAL A 31 -21.79 -17.40 5.99
CA VAL A 31 -22.24 -16.32 5.09
C VAL A 31 -22.76 -15.13 5.89
N VAL A 32 -23.50 -15.36 6.97
CA VAL A 32 -23.99 -14.31 7.87
C VAL A 32 -22.82 -13.58 8.55
N ALA A 33 -21.84 -14.31 9.09
CA ALA A 33 -20.68 -13.72 9.75
C ALA A 33 -19.82 -12.88 8.79
N VAL A 34 -19.59 -13.35 7.56
CA VAL A 34 -18.84 -12.61 6.55
C VAL A 34 -19.59 -11.35 6.11
N LEU A 35 -20.91 -11.44 5.89
CA LEU A 35 -21.73 -10.26 5.59
C LEU A 35 -21.71 -9.25 6.74
N ALA A 36 -21.76 -9.70 8.00
CA ALA A 36 -21.64 -8.83 9.17
C ALA A 36 -20.28 -8.13 9.23
N ALA A 37 -19.18 -8.84 8.90
CA ALA A 37 -17.85 -8.24 8.78
C ALA A 37 -17.75 -7.19 7.66
N LEU A 38 -18.59 -7.29 6.62
CA LEU A 38 -18.75 -6.27 5.58
C LEU A 38 -19.75 -5.16 5.96
N GLY A 39 -20.28 -5.16 7.19
CA GLY A 39 -21.25 -4.17 7.68
C GLY A 39 -22.68 -4.42 7.22
N VAL A 40 -23.04 -5.65 6.86
CA VAL A 40 -24.37 -6.03 6.36
C VAL A 40 -25.03 -7.03 7.30
N ASP A 41 -26.16 -6.64 7.90
CA ASP A 41 -26.96 -7.57 8.72
C ASP A 41 -27.77 -8.52 7.84
N ALA A 42 -27.45 -9.82 7.94
CA ALA A 42 -28.15 -10.91 7.27
C ALA A 42 -28.65 -11.99 8.26
N SER A 43 -28.74 -11.64 9.55
CA SER A 43 -29.08 -12.56 10.65
C SER A 43 -30.52 -13.10 10.58
N THR A 44 -31.45 -12.31 10.02
CA THR A 44 -32.87 -12.70 9.88
C THR A 44 -33.38 -12.49 8.45
N PRO A 45 -34.47 -13.19 8.04
CA PRO A 45 -35.12 -12.94 6.76
C PRO A 45 -35.55 -11.49 6.55
N ARG A 46 -35.96 -10.80 7.62
CA ARG A 46 -36.30 -9.37 7.60
C ARG A 46 -35.06 -8.51 7.35
N SER A 47 -33.97 -8.75 8.08
CA SER A 47 -32.70 -8.04 7.88
C SER A 47 -32.18 -8.19 6.44
N VAL A 48 -32.28 -9.40 5.88
CA VAL A 48 -31.93 -9.67 4.48
C VAL A 48 -32.78 -8.84 3.51
N LYS A 49 -34.11 -8.83 3.69
CA LYS A 49 -35.01 -8.01 2.86
C LYS A 49 -34.66 -6.52 2.97
N ASP A 50 -34.51 -6.02 4.19
CA ASP A 50 -34.19 -4.61 4.42
C ASP A 50 -32.82 -4.24 3.81
N ALA A 51 -31.84 -5.15 3.84
CA ALA A 51 -30.54 -4.97 3.22
C ALA A 51 -30.61 -4.94 1.68
N LEU A 52 -31.38 -5.84 1.07
CA LEU A 52 -31.64 -5.85 -0.38
C LEU A 52 -32.33 -4.55 -0.82
N ASP A 53 -33.40 -4.14 -0.12
CA ASP A 53 -34.12 -2.91 -0.42
C ASP A 53 -33.21 -1.67 -0.29
N ARG A 54 -32.32 -1.65 0.72
CA ARG A 54 -31.31 -0.59 0.88
C ARG A 54 -30.27 -0.62 -0.25
N HIS A 55 -29.87 -1.80 -0.72
CA HIS A 55 -28.93 -1.93 -1.84
C HIS A 55 -29.56 -1.40 -3.14
N GLU A 56 -30.78 -1.84 -3.46
CA GLU A 56 -31.51 -1.43 -4.67
C GLU A 56 -31.77 0.08 -4.70
N ARG A 57 -32.17 0.69 -3.57
CA ARG A 57 -32.28 2.15 -3.46
C ARG A 57 -30.94 2.84 -3.73
N ARG A 58 -29.87 2.40 -3.07
CA ARG A 58 -28.52 2.98 -3.26
C ARG A 58 -28.03 2.88 -4.70
N GLN A 59 -28.32 1.80 -5.42
CA GLN A 59 -27.95 1.68 -6.83
C GLN A 59 -28.77 2.61 -7.73
N ARG A 60 -30.08 2.72 -7.51
CA ARG A 60 -30.93 3.64 -8.30
C ARG A 60 -30.56 5.10 -8.14
N ASP A 61 -30.19 5.50 -6.92
CA ASP A 61 -29.92 6.90 -6.61
C ASP A 61 -28.52 7.34 -7.09
N ARG A 62 -27.64 6.38 -7.39
CA ARG A 62 -26.22 6.58 -7.69
C ARG A 62 -25.98 6.90 -9.16
N LEU A 63 -25.25 8.00 -9.42
CA LEU A 63 -24.81 8.36 -10.78
C LEU A 63 -23.53 7.64 -11.20
N LEU A 64 -22.51 7.57 -10.32
CA LEU A 64 -21.20 6.99 -10.64
C LEU A 64 -20.83 5.89 -9.64
N PRO A 65 -20.22 4.77 -10.07
CA PRO A 65 -19.64 3.75 -9.18
C PRO A 65 -18.52 4.34 -8.30
N PRO A 66 -18.00 3.64 -7.27
CA PRO A 66 -17.03 4.23 -6.35
C PRO A 66 -15.72 4.57 -7.05
N CYS A 67 -15.39 3.77 -8.07
CA CYS A 67 -14.24 3.89 -8.93
C CYS A 67 -14.65 3.49 -10.34
N VAL A 68 -14.10 4.20 -11.33
CA VAL A 68 -14.14 3.85 -12.74
C VAL A 68 -12.73 3.49 -13.16
N VAL A 69 -12.55 2.35 -13.84
CA VAL A 69 -11.25 1.93 -14.36
C VAL A 69 -11.32 1.92 -15.88
N LEU A 70 -10.44 2.68 -16.51
CA LEU A 70 -10.23 2.69 -17.94
C LEU A 70 -8.97 1.93 -18.29
N ARG A 71 -9.06 1.17 -19.37
CA ARG A 71 -7.94 0.54 -20.04
C ARG A 71 -7.85 1.19 -21.42
N PRO A 72 -6.69 1.71 -21.86
CA PRO A 72 -6.52 2.23 -23.20
C PRO A 72 -6.54 1.05 -24.17
N GLY A 73 -7.73 0.50 -24.43
CA GLY A 73 -7.92 -0.53 -25.43
C GLY A 73 -7.36 -0.04 -26.77
N GLY A 74 -6.95 -0.96 -27.63
CA GLY A 74 -6.32 -0.66 -28.93
C GLY A 74 -7.15 0.15 -29.94
N THR A 75 -8.23 0.82 -29.51
CA THR A 75 -8.95 1.85 -30.25
C THR A 75 -8.58 3.24 -29.71
N PRO A 76 -8.54 4.28 -30.57
CA PRO A 76 -8.20 5.64 -30.15
C PRO A 76 -9.22 6.30 -29.20
N ARG A 77 -10.26 5.57 -28.74
CA ARG A 77 -11.31 6.09 -27.87
C ARG A 77 -11.38 5.29 -26.56
N GLN A 78 -10.99 5.94 -25.47
CA GLN A 78 -11.28 5.46 -24.12
C GLN A 78 -12.78 5.58 -23.87
N ALA A 79 -13.48 4.45 -23.92
CA ALA A 79 -14.91 4.36 -23.61
C ALA A 79 -15.14 4.18 -22.11
N LEU A 80 -16.27 4.70 -21.61
CA LEU A 80 -16.79 4.33 -20.30
C LEU A 80 -16.98 2.81 -20.22
N PRO A 81 -16.82 2.18 -19.04
CA PRO A 81 -17.20 0.78 -18.86
C PRO A 81 -18.63 0.51 -19.34
N ASP A 82 -18.84 -0.66 -19.95
CA ASP A 82 -20.14 -1.08 -20.47
C ASP A 82 -21.25 -0.90 -19.43
N GLY A 83 -22.39 -0.34 -19.85
CA GLY A 83 -23.55 -0.10 -18.98
C GLY A 83 -23.49 1.18 -18.16
N LEU A 84 -22.31 1.81 -18.00
CA LEU A 84 -22.21 3.06 -17.24
C LEU A 84 -22.84 4.23 -17.99
N ALA A 85 -22.63 4.32 -19.31
CA ALA A 85 -23.22 5.40 -20.11
C ALA A 85 -24.75 5.28 -20.17
N GLU A 86 -25.27 4.05 -20.30
CA GLU A 86 -26.70 3.75 -20.39
C GLU A 86 -27.43 3.92 -19.04
N ALA A 87 -26.71 3.78 -17.92
CA ALA A 87 -27.27 3.97 -16.58
C ALA A 87 -27.38 5.45 -16.17
N LEU A 88 -26.68 6.35 -16.87
CA LEU A 88 -26.74 7.78 -16.57
C LEU A 88 -28.02 8.40 -17.14
N PRO A 89 -28.66 9.34 -16.42
CA PRO A 89 -29.75 10.13 -16.98
C PRO A 89 -29.34 10.85 -18.26
N ASP A 90 -30.24 10.89 -19.25
CA ASP A 90 -30.02 11.64 -20.49
C ASP A 90 -29.63 13.09 -20.20
N GLY A 91 -28.57 13.58 -20.85
CA GLY A 91 -28.03 14.92 -20.64
C GLY A 91 -27.08 15.06 -19.44
N THR A 92 -26.65 13.96 -18.81
CA THR A 92 -25.62 14.00 -17.77
C THR A 92 -24.28 14.51 -18.33
N GLU A 93 -23.73 15.53 -17.69
CA GLU A 93 -22.41 16.08 -17.98
C GLU A 93 -21.32 15.31 -17.22
N LEU A 94 -20.25 14.92 -17.91
CA LEU A 94 -19.09 14.25 -17.33
C LEU A 94 -17.84 15.13 -17.47
N ARG A 95 -17.06 15.25 -16.38
CA ARG A 95 -15.81 16.02 -16.34
C ARG A 95 -14.71 15.21 -15.67
N VAL A 96 -13.51 15.28 -16.21
CA VAL A 96 -12.31 14.66 -15.62
C VAL A 96 -11.36 15.74 -15.15
N ARG A 97 -10.88 15.61 -13.92
CA ARG A 97 -9.70 16.34 -13.44
C ARG A 97 -8.55 15.36 -13.38
N THR A 98 -7.53 15.58 -14.19
CA THR A 98 -6.34 14.72 -14.25
C THR A 98 -5.52 14.82 -12.96
N GLU A 99 -4.58 13.90 -12.80
CA GLU A 99 -3.75 13.77 -11.59
C GLU A 99 -2.92 15.03 -11.33
N ASP A 100 -2.44 15.66 -12.39
CA ASP A 100 -1.72 16.94 -12.40
C ASP A 100 -2.62 18.17 -12.16
N GLY A 101 -3.94 17.96 -11.98
CA GLY A 101 -4.91 19.00 -11.71
C GLY A 101 -5.53 19.66 -12.94
N ALA A 102 -5.13 19.29 -14.16
CA ALA A 102 -5.72 19.88 -15.36
C ALA A 102 -7.18 19.40 -15.58
N PRO A 103 -8.13 20.32 -15.84
CA PRO A 103 -9.50 19.93 -16.20
C PRO A 103 -9.55 19.45 -17.67
N ARG A 104 -10.32 18.40 -17.94
CA ARG A 104 -10.63 17.91 -19.29
C ARG A 104 -12.12 17.54 -19.40
N GLY A 105 -12.76 17.93 -20.50
CA GLY A 105 -14.09 17.44 -20.85
C GLY A 105 -14.01 15.98 -21.33
N TRP A 106 -14.91 15.13 -20.86
CA TRP A 106 -14.91 13.71 -21.24
C TRP A 106 -16.35 13.21 -21.43
N GLY A 107 -16.65 12.60 -22.57
CA GLY A 107 -17.97 12.04 -22.85
C GLY A 107 -18.16 11.74 -24.34
N PRO A 108 -19.12 10.88 -24.72
CA PRO A 108 -19.48 10.70 -26.12
C PRO A 108 -19.97 12.03 -26.70
N ALA A 109 -19.56 12.35 -27.93
CA ALA A 109 -19.90 13.59 -28.63
C ALA A 109 -21.41 13.92 -28.69
N ALA A 110 -22.28 12.95 -28.39
CA ALA A 110 -23.74 13.12 -28.32
C ALA A 110 -24.26 13.69 -26.99
N ALA A 111 -23.51 13.63 -25.88
CA ALA A 111 -23.97 14.07 -24.55
C ALA A 111 -23.41 15.44 -24.09
N ALA A 112 -22.42 15.98 -24.81
CA ALA A 112 -21.78 17.23 -24.46
C ALA A 112 -22.29 18.38 -25.35
N ARG A 113 -23.41 19.00 -24.98
CA ARG A 113 -23.72 20.36 -25.42
C ARG A 113 -23.25 21.34 -24.33
N PRO A 114 -22.35 22.29 -24.62
CA PRO A 114 -21.97 23.28 -23.63
C PRO A 114 -23.16 24.20 -23.34
N LEU A 115 -23.64 24.19 -22.10
CA LEU A 115 -24.41 25.30 -21.54
C LEU A 115 -23.49 26.07 -20.61
N LEU A 116 -23.01 27.22 -21.10
CA LEU A 116 -22.31 28.21 -20.29
C LEU A 116 -23.25 28.72 -19.17
N PRO A 117 -22.80 28.81 -17.91
CA PRO A 117 -23.39 29.78 -16.99
C PRO A 117 -23.05 31.19 -17.47
N PRO A 118 -23.95 32.19 -17.34
CA PRO A 118 -23.62 33.56 -17.66
C PRO A 118 -22.53 34.05 -16.67
N GLY A 119 -21.32 34.34 -17.15
CA GLY A 119 -20.36 35.18 -16.41
C GLY A 119 -18.91 34.72 -16.26
N THR A 120 -18.50 33.53 -16.71
CA THR A 120 -17.08 33.12 -16.68
C THR A 120 -16.57 32.83 -18.08
N GLY A 121 -16.02 33.86 -18.73
CA GLY A 121 -15.51 33.84 -20.10
C GLY A 121 -14.18 33.11 -20.26
N ALA A 122 -14.18 31.79 -20.09
CA ALA A 122 -13.17 30.93 -20.69
C ALA A 122 -13.89 29.83 -21.48
N PRO A 123 -13.73 29.74 -22.81
CA PRO A 123 -14.21 28.59 -23.56
C PRO A 123 -13.56 27.33 -23.00
N LEU A 124 -14.36 26.29 -22.74
CA LEU A 124 -13.85 24.96 -22.44
C LEU A 124 -13.29 24.37 -23.74
N ASP A 125 -12.02 24.64 -24.02
CA ASP A 125 -11.26 23.84 -24.96
C ASP A 125 -11.20 22.40 -24.42
N GLY A 126 -11.54 21.43 -25.27
CA GLY A 126 -11.16 20.04 -25.04
C GLY A 126 -12.25 19.10 -24.52
N LEU A 127 -13.22 18.78 -25.38
CA LEU A 127 -13.43 17.35 -25.67
C LEU A 127 -12.25 16.93 -26.54
N THR A 128 -11.15 16.52 -25.93
CA THR A 128 -10.06 15.96 -26.73
C THR A 128 -10.41 14.51 -27.03
N ASP A 129 -10.50 14.14 -28.31
CA ASP A 129 -10.37 12.73 -28.75
C ASP A 129 -9.01 12.11 -28.28
N ALA A 130 -8.11 12.92 -27.71
CA ALA A 130 -6.86 12.45 -27.12
C ALA A 130 -7.10 11.60 -25.86
N PRO A 131 -6.44 10.44 -25.75
CA PRO A 131 -6.57 9.55 -24.59
C PRO A 131 -6.12 10.24 -23.30
N LEU A 132 -6.79 9.95 -22.18
CA LEU A 132 -6.31 10.34 -20.85
C LEU A 132 -4.97 9.64 -20.56
N PRO A 133 -4.03 10.32 -19.89
CA PRO A 133 -2.76 9.72 -19.49
C PRO A 133 -3.00 8.58 -18.49
N LEU A 134 -2.03 7.67 -18.35
CA LEU A 134 -2.05 6.71 -17.25
C LEU A 134 -1.99 7.44 -15.91
N GLY A 135 -2.74 6.97 -14.92
CA GLY A 135 -2.72 7.57 -13.58
C GLY A 135 -4.05 7.51 -12.84
N THR A 136 -4.12 8.26 -11.75
CA THR A 136 -5.32 8.37 -10.90
C THR A 136 -5.92 9.77 -11.03
N HIS A 137 -7.14 9.82 -11.58
CA HIS A 137 -7.87 11.04 -11.88
C HIS A 137 -9.16 11.12 -11.08
N THR A 138 -9.87 12.23 -11.19
CA THR A 138 -11.20 12.43 -10.60
C THR A 138 -12.24 12.57 -11.69
N LEU A 139 -13.26 11.70 -11.71
CA LEU A 139 -14.44 11.82 -12.56
C LEU A 139 -15.57 12.49 -11.80
N THR A 140 -16.22 13.48 -12.41
CA THR A 140 -17.41 14.14 -11.88
C THR A 140 -18.56 13.98 -12.86
N ALA A 141 -19.73 13.59 -12.37
CA ALA A 141 -20.99 13.55 -13.11
C ALA A 141 -21.96 14.58 -12.55
N ARG A 142 -22.66 15.28 -13.44
CA ARG A 142 -23.74 16.20 -13.11
C ARG A 142 -24.95 15.90 -13.98
N ALA A 143 -25.99 15.36 -13.37
CA ALA A 143 -27.24 15.04 -14.06
C ALA A 143 -28.14 16.29 -14.19
N PRO A 144 -29.04 16.35 -15.18
CA PRO A 144 -29.94 17.50 -15.37
C PRO A 144 -30.94 17.70 -14.22
N ASP A 145 -31.24 16.64 -13.47
CA ASP A 145 -32.08 16.68 -12.27
C ASP A 145 -31.37 17.31 -11.04
N GLY A 146 -30.14 17.79 -11.22
CA GLY A 146 -29.34 18.47 -10.21
C GLY A 146 -28.46 17.55 -9.37
N ARG A 147 -28.57 16.22 -9.53
CA ARG A 147 -27.68 15.28 -8.83
C ARG A 147 -26.24 15.42 -9.31
N THR A 148 -25.30 15.31 -8.38
CA THR A 148 -23.87 15.31 -8.67
C THR A 148 -23.18 14.12 -8.00
N ALA A 149 -22.19 13.53 -8.67
CA ALA A 149 -21.36 12.48 -8.10
C ALA A 149 -19.89 12.66 -8.50
N THR A 150 -19.00 12.18 -7.64
CA THR A 150 -17.57 12.13 -7.90
C THR A 150 -17.06 10.72 -7.65
N ALA A 151 -16.14 10.26 -8.50
CA ALA A 151 -15.51 8.95 -8.39
C ALA A 151 -14.01 9.03 -8.74
N ALA A 152 -13.22 8.11 -8.19
CA ALA A 152 -11.86 7.90 -8.67
C ALA A 152 -11.92 7.36 -10.11
N LEU A 153 -11.09 7.89 -11.00
CA LEU A 153 -10.93 7.42 -12.37
C LEU A 153 -9.50 6.92 -12.56
N ILE A 154 -9.32 5.61 -12.69
CA ILE A 154 -8.00 5.01 -12.85
C ILE A 154 -7.80 4.66 -14.31
N VAL A 155 -6.78 5.23 -14.94
CA VAL A 155 -6.36 4.85 -16.29
C VAL A 155 -5.16 3.92 -16.14
N ALA A 156 -5.40 2.62 -16.34
CA ALA A 156 -4.41 1.57 -16.14
C ALA A 156 -3.90 1.07 -17.50
N PRO A 157 -2.61 0.68 -17.62
CA PRO A 157 -2.10 0.13 -18.87
C PRO A 157 -2.73 -1.24 -19.16
N ASP A 158 -2.91 -1.55 -20.45
CA ASP A 158 -3.39 -2.86 -20.91
C ASP A 158 -2.42 -4.00 -20.57
N ARG A 159 -1.13 -3.69 -20.55
CA ARG A 159 -0.05 -4.62 -20.24
C ARG A 159 1.01 -3.93 -19.41
N MET A 160 1.56 -4.67 -18.44
CA MET A 160 2.77 -4.23 -17.75
C MET A 160 3.95 -4.22 -18.72
N PRO A 161 4.89 -3.26 -18.60
CA PRO A 161 6.15 -3.32 -19.33
C PRO A 161 6.88 -4.64 -19.03
N SER A 162 7.18 -5.42 -20.05
CA SER A 162 7.94 -6.66 -19.92
C SER A 162 9.44 -6.39 -20.05
N PRO A 163 10.30 -7.15 -19.35
CA PRO A 163 11.74 -7.15 -19.60
C PRO A 163 12.05 -7.44 -21.08
N GLN A 164 13.08 -6.81 -21.64
CA GLN A 164 13.44 -6.92 -23.06
C GLN A 164 13.98 -8.29 -23.49
N GLY A 165 14.19 -9.21 -22.54
CA GLY A 165 14.71 -10.55 -22.79
C GLY A 165 14.63 -11.44 -21.57
N ARG A 166 15.04 -12.70 -21.73
CA ARG A 166 15.12 -13.65 -20.61
C ARG A 166 16.27 -13.24 -19.69
N SER A 167 16.02 -13.28 -18.39
CA SER A 167 17.03 -13.02 -17.36
C SER A 167 16.95 -14.08 -16.26
N HIS A 168 17.97 -14.12 -15.43
CA HIS A 168 18.05 -14.97 -14.24
C HIS A 168 18.44 -14.11 -13.04
N GLY A 169 18.19 -14.64 -11.85
CA GLY A 169 18.46 -13.93 -10.61
C GLY A 169 18.41 -14.82 -9.39
N PHE A 170 18.76 -14.22 -8.25
CA PHE A 170 18.76 -14.91 -6.96
C PHE A 170 17.44 -14.69 -6.23
N LEU A 171 16.99 -15.74 -5.54
CA LEU A 171 15.90 -15.67 -4.58
C LEU A 171 16.52 -15.71 -3.18
N VAL A 172 16.39 -14.62 -2.42
CA VAL A 172 17.11 -14.42 -1.17
C VAL A 172 16.15 -14.05 -0.05
N GLN A 173 16.28 -14.75 1.07
CA GLN A 173 15.74 -14.28 2.35
C GLN A 173 16.77 -13.28 2.91
N LEU A 174 16.52 -11.98 2.79
CA LEU A 174 17.51 -10.94 3.10
C LEU A 174 18.05 -11.08 4.52
N TYR A 175 17.18 -11.37 5.49
CA TYR A 175 17.58 -11.54 6.89
C TYR A 175 18.64 -12.64 7.09
N SER A 176 18.73 -13.64 6.20
CA SER A 176 19.73 -14.71 6.26
C SER A 176 20.97 -14.47 5.39
N LEU A 177 21.07 -13.34 4.68
CA LEU A 177 22.24 -12.98 3.88
C LEU A 177 23.26 -12.20 4.73
N LEU A 178 24.15 -12.90 5.41
CA LEU A 178 25.13 -12.27 6.30
C LEU A 178 26.48 -12.07 5.60
N SER A 179 27.07 -10.89 5.80
CA SER A 179 28.46 -10.57 5.51
C SER A 179 29.26 -10.40 6.81
N ALA A 180 30.58 -10.24 6.69
CA ALA A 180 31.46 -9.93 7.82
C ALA A 180 31.12 -8.60 8.54
N ARG A 181 30.26 -7.76 7.96
CA ARG A 181 29.84 -6.47 8.52
C ARG A 181 28.40 -6.48 9.02
N SER A 182 27.62 -7.55 8.82
CA SER A 182 26.22 -7.61 9.26
C SER A 182 26.11 -7.58 10.77
N TRP A 183 25.03 -6.98 11.28
CA TRP A 183 24.78 -6.83 12.72
C TRP A 183 24.16 -8.08 13.37
N GLY A 184 24.39 -9.27 12.82
CA GLY A 184 23.74 -10.52 13.26
C GLY A 184 22.61 -11.01 12.35
N MET A 185 22.18 -10.18 11.40
CA MET A 185 21.25 -10.53 10.33
C MET A 185 21.59 -9.72 9.07
N GLY A 186 21.18 -10.21 7.90
CA GLY A 186 21.38 -9.50 6.66
C GLY A 186 20.60 -8.19 6.55
N ASP A 187 21.23 -7.19 5.96
CA ASP A 187 20.73 -5.82 5.84
C ASP A 187 20.88 -5.24 4.42
N LEU A 188 20.43 -4.00 4.21
CA LEU A 188 20.46 -3.36 2.90
C LEU A 188 21.88 -3.14 2.34
N GLY A 189 22.91 -3.12 3.19
CA GLY A 189 24.29 -3.12 2.73
C GLY A 189 24.69 -4.47 2.15
N ASP A 190 24.30 -5.56 2.79
CA ASP A 190 24.55 -6.92 2.29
C ASP A 190 23.83 -7.16 0.95
N LEU A 191 22.60 -6.62 0.83
CA LEU A 191 21.86 -6.63 -0.43
C LEU A 191 22.58 -5.87 -1.54
N ALA A 192 23.08 -4.66 -1.25
CA ALA A 192 23.79 -3.84 -2.22
C ALA A 192 25.06 -4.55 -2.72
N ASP A 193 25.82 -5.17 -1.81
CA ASP A 193 27.02 -5.94 -2.16
C ASP A 193 26.68 -7.16 -3.02
N LEU A 194 25.64 -7.94 -2.65
CA LEU A 194 25.19 -9.09 -3.44
C LEU A 194 24.71 -8.68 -4.83
N ALA A 195 23.95 -7.59 -4.95
CA ALA A 195 23.48 -7.07 -6.23
C ALA A 195 24.64 -6.63 -7.13
N ALA A 196 25.57 -5.86 -6.56
CA ALA A 196 26.71 -5.32 -7.30
C ALA A 196 27.65 -6.44 -7.77
N TRP A 197 27.94 -7.42 -6.90
CA TRP A 197 28.78 -8.57 -7.24
C TRP A 197 28.10 -9.49 -8.25
N SER A 198 26.85 -9.90 -8.01
CA SER A 198 26.18 -10.90 -8.86
C SER A 198 25.86 -10.37 -10.26
N GLY A 199 25.48 -9.09 -10.37
CA GLY A 199 25.30 -8.43 -11.65
C GLY A 199 26.58 -8.41 -12.49
N ARG A 200 27.74 -8.14 -11.87
CA ARG A 200 29.03 -8.11 -12.58
C ARG A 200 29.59 -9.49 -12.89
N ALA A 201 29.52 -10.42 -11.93
CA ALA A 201 30.16 -11.73 -12.04
C ALA A 201 29.35 -12.73 -12.87
N PHE A 202 28.02 -12.65 -12.81
CA PHE A 202 27.13 -13.65 -13.44
C PHE A 202 26.12 -13.04 -14.42
N GLY A 203 26.07 -11.71 -14.56
CA GLY A 203 25.05 -11.07 -15.39
C GLY A 203 23.63 -11.25 -14.84
N THR A 204 23.50 -11.38 -13.51
CA THR A 204 22.20 -11.44 -12.85
C THR A 204 21.39 -10.18 -13.12
N GLY A 205 20.14 -10.32 -13.57
CA GLY A 205 19.26 -9.19 -13.88
C GLY A 205 18.30 -8.80 -12.76
N PHE A 206 18.15 -9.62 -11.72
CA PHE A 206 17.30 -9.29 -10.57
C PHE A 206 17.73 -10.05 -9.30
N ILE A 207 17.34 -9.50 -8.15
CA ILE A 207 17.31 -10.21 -6.87
C ILE A 207 15.88 -10.12 -6.36
N GLN A 208 15.26 -11.27 -6.10
CA GLN A 208 13.95 -11.35 -5.48
C GLN A 208 14.12 -11.58 -3.97
N LEU A 209 13.36 -10.80 -3.19
CA LEU A 209 13.47 -10.77 -1.73
C LEU A 209 12.20 -11.31 -1.07
N ASN A 210 12.33 -11.64 0.21
CA ASN A 210 11.19 -11.64 1.13
C ASN A 210 10.63 -10.23 1.34
N PRO A 211 9.39 -10.09 1.84
CA PRO A 211 8.86 -8.80 2.20
C PRO A 211 9.72 -8.09 3.26
N LEU A 212 9.99 -6.81 3.05
CA LEU A 212 10.76 -5.95 3.98
C LEU A 212 9.84 -4.98 4.75
N HIS A 213 8.61 -5.41 4.97
CA HIS A 213 7.55 -4.63 5.59
C HIS A 213 7.79 -4.45 7.09
N SER A 214 7.43 -3.28 7.62
CA SER A 214 7.55 -2.96 9.05
C SER A 214 6.87 -4.04 9.90
N ALA A 215 7.66 -4.67 10.77
CA ALA A 215 7.17 -5.69 11.68
C ALA A 215 6.26 -5.10 12.76
N VAL A 216 5.57 -5.98 13.48
CA VAL A 216 4.91 -5.61 14.74
C VAL A 216 6.00 -5.43 15.80
N PRO A 217 6.12 -4.26 16.47
CA PRO A 217 7.14 -4.06 17.49
C PRO A 217 7.04 -5.09 18.61
N GLY A 218 8.15 -5.77 18.91
CA GLY A 218 8.24 -6.66 20.08
C GLY A 218 8.16 -5.87 21.39
N THR A 219 7.67 -6.54 22.43
CA THR A 219 7.68 -6.08 23.83
C THR A 219 8.46 -7.09 24.68
N PRO A 220 8.89 -6.74 25.90
CA PRO A 220 9.52 -7.72 26.80
C PRO A 220 8.64 -8.96 27.09
N ALA A 221 7.31 -8.83 26.99
CA ALA A 221 6.37 -9.92 27.20
C ALA A 221 6.04 -10.73 25.92
N ALA A 222 6.33 -10.18 24.73
CA ALA A 222 6.01 -10.80 23.45
C ALA A 222 7.05 -10.38 22.40
N PRO A 223 7.97 -11.27 21.99
CA PRO A 223 8.98 -10.97 20.97
C PRO A 223 8.33 -10.65 19.62
N THR A 224 9.08 -10.02 18.72
CA THR A 224 8.59 -9.73 17.37
C THR A 224 8.32 -11.04 16.61
N ASP A 225 7.18 -11.15 15.89
CA ASP A 225 6.94 -12.28 14.99
C ASP A 225 8.04 -12.29 13.91
N PRO A 226 8.82 -13.38 13.77
CA PRO A 226 9.93 -13.43 12.80
C PRO A 226 9.44 -13.55 11.35
N SER A 227 8.15 -13.79 11.11
CA SER A 227 7.57 -13.97 9.78
C SER A 227 7.44 -12.63 9.04
N PRO A 228 8.11 -12.45 7.88
CA PRO A 228 7.94 -11.25 7.06
C PRO A 228 6.54 -11.12 6.44
N TYR A 229 5.69 -12.15 6.57
CA TYR A 229 4.32 -12.20 6.03
C TYR A 229 3.25 -11.80 7.06
N ARG A 230 3.65 -11.42 8.28
CA ARG A 230 2.76 -10.87 9.32
C ARG A 230 3.19 -9.45 9.77
N PRO A 231 3.36 -8.49 8.84
CA PRO A 231 3.81 -7.15 9.19
C PRO A 231 2.70 -6.33 9.86
N SER A 232 3.11 -5.29 10.61
CA SER A 232 2.19 -4.24 11.08
C SER A 232 1.73 -3.34 9.93
N SER A 233 2.61 -3.10 8.95
CA SER A 233 2.29 -2.31 7.76
C SER A 233 2.99 -2.82 6.52
N ARG A 234 2.24 -3.01 5.43
CA ARG A 234 2.78 -3.31 4.09
C ARG A 234 3.31 -2.07 3.35
N ARG A 235 3.08 -0.87 3.90
CA ARG A 235 3.46 0.41 3.26
C ARG A 235 4.86 0.89 3.67
N PHE A 236 5.23 0.67 4.94
CA PHE A 236 6.48 1.20 5.49
C PHE A 236 7.53 0.09 5.58
N PRO A 237 8.80 0.39 5.28
CA PRO A 237 9.89 -0.59 5.39
C PRO A 237 10.30 -0.80 6.85
N ASP A 238 10.80 -1.99 7.16
CA ASP A 238 11.31 -2.32 8.50
C ASP A 238 12.71 -1.72 8.73
N PRO A 239 12.89 -0.87 9.75
CA PRO A 239 14.19 -0.24 10.04
C PRO A 239 15.27 -1.24 10.47
N VAL A 240 14.92 -2.47 10.85
CA VAL A 240 15.91 -3.50 11.23
C VAL A 240 16.88 -3.83 10.08
N HIS A 241 16.48 -3.60 8.83
CA HIS A 241 17.31 -3.82 7.65
C HIS A 241 18.23 -2.65 7.31
N LEU A 242 18.23 -1.55 8.07
CA LEU A 242 19.19 -0.47 7.86
C LEU A 242 20.61 -0.93 8.25
N ARG A 243 21.59 -0.58 7.43
CA ARG A 243 23.00 -0.60 7.81
C ARG A 243 23.32 0.72 8.49
N VAL A 244 23.51 0.70 9.81
CA VAL A 244 23.63 1.93 10.62
C VAL A 244 24.83 2.76 10.17
N GLU A 245 25.93 2.11 9.82
CA GLU A 245 27.18 2.71 9.37
C GLU A 245 27.06 3.42 8.01
N ASN A 246 26.00 3.13 7.24
CA ASN A 246 25.74 3.78 5.95
C ASN A 246 24.90 5.07 6.11
N VAL A 247 24.40 5.38 7.31
CA VAL A 247 23.75 6.67 7.58
C VAL A 247 24.84 7.75 7.61
N PRO A 248 24.77 8.81 6.79
CA PRO A 248 25.86 9.79 6.69
C PRO A 248 26.30 10.38 8.03
N GLU A 249 25.32 10.64 8.90
CA GLU A 249 25.53 11.18 10.24
C GLU A 249 26.36 10.26 11.17
N TYR A 250 26.44 8.97 10.87
CA TYR A 250 27.27 8.00 11.60
C TYR A 250 28.75 8.41 11.63
N ALA A 251 29.27 8.95 10.52
CA ALA A 251 30.67 9.36 10.42
C ALA A 251 31.01 10.56 11.34
N HIS A 252 30.01 11.27 11.84
CA HIS A 252 30.15 12.45 12.69
C HIS A 252 29.92 12.16 14.17
N LEU A 253 29.72 10.89 14.55
CA LEU A 253 29.73 10.49 15.95
C LEU A 253 31.09 10.77 16.59
N GLY A 254 31.09 11.43 17.75
CA GLY A 254 32.28 11.76 18.52
C GLY A 254 32.15 11.40 20.00
N GLY A 255 33.29 11.38 20.70
CA GLY A 255 33.36 11.15 22.15
C GLY A 255 32.64 9.88 22.61
N ALA A 256 31.91 9.99 23.72
CA ALA A 256 31.20 8.87 24.34
C ALA A 256 30.17 8.19 23.40
N ALA A 257 29.57 8.93 22.47
CA ALA A 257 28.63 8.37 21.50
C ALA A 257 29.34 7.42 20.51
N ARG A 258 30.54 7.79 20.06
CA ARG A 258 31.36 6.94 19.20
C ARG A 258 31.79 5.67 19.92
N GLU A 259 32.33 5.81 21.12
CA GLU A 259 32.75 4.66 21.96
C GLU A 259 31.59 3.71 22.24
N ARG A 260 30.38 4.25 22.46
CA ARG A 260 29.19 3.43 22.69
C ARG A 260 28.82 2.62 21.45
N VAL A 261 28.81 3.25 20.27
CA VAL A 261 28.54 2.56 19.01
C VAL A 261 29.59 1.48 18.71
N ASP A 262 30.86 1.74 18.99
CA ASP A 262 31.92 0.73 18.79
C ASP A 262 31.65 -0.52 19.67
N ARG A 263 31.19 -0.36 20.92
CA ARG A 263 30.73 -1.48 21.77
C ARG A 263 29.50 -2.20 21.22
N LEU A 264 28.55 -1.46 20.61
CA LEU A 264 27.38 -2.07 19.98
C LEU A 264 27.78 -2.90 18.75
N LEU A 265 28.77 -2.46 17.99
CA LEU A 265 29.34 -3.23 16.87
C LEU A 265 30.00 -4.53 17.32
N GLU A 266 30.71 -4.52 18.45
CA GLU A 266 31.28 -5.74 19.05
C GLU A 266 30.18 -6.75 19.42
N ALA A 267 29.10 -6.27 20.07
CA ALA A 267 27.95 -7.11 20.38
C ALA A 267 27.27 -7.66 19.11
N ALA A 268 27.12 -6.82 18.08
CA ALA A 268 26.55 -7.22 16.79
C ALA A 268 27.44 -8.23 16.06
N ALA A 269 28.76 -8.13 16.22
CA ALA A 269 29.73 -9.09 15.72
C ALA A 269 29.63 -10.45 16.42
N ALA A 270 29.34 -10.46 17.72
CA ALA A 270 29.07 -11.69 18.46
C ALA A 270 27.81 -12.40 17.94
N LEU A 271 26.69 -11.66 17.75
CA LEU A 271 25.46 -12.21 17.16
C LEU A 271 25.69 -12.78 15.76
N ARG A 272 26.46 -12.07 14.91
CA ARG A 272 26.82 -12.58 13.59
C ARG A 272 27.64 -13.87 13.69
N THR A 273 28.60 -13.91 14.60
CA THR A 273 29.50 -15.07 14.76
C THR A 273 28.72 -16.29 15.22
N SER A 274 27.78 -16.13 16.16
CA SER A 274 26.95 -17.24 16.62
C SER A 274 26.11 -17.85 15.51
N VAL A 275 25.58 -17.01 14.61
CA VAL A 275 24.83 -17.49 13.44
C VAL A 275 25.76 -18.19 12.43
N LEU A 276 26.88 -17.55 12.06
CA LEU A 276 27.76 -18.03 10.99
C LEU A 276 28.63 -19.24 11.36
N ARG A 277 29.00 -19.37 12.64
CA ARG A 277 29.99 -20.38 13.09
C ARG A 277 29.42 -21.38 14.08
N ASP A 278 28.47 -20.95 14.90
CA ASP A 278 27.99 -21.76 16.03
C ASP A 278 26.60 -22.38 15.77
N GLY A 279 26.03 -22.15 14.58
CA GLY A 279 24.74 -22.71 14.16
C GLY A 279 23.54 -22.09 14.88
N ALA A 280 23.70 -20.93 15.52
CA ALA A 280 22.60 -20.24 16.19
C ALA A 280 21.56 -19.73 15.18
N LEU A 281 20.32 -19.66 15.63
CA LEU A 281 19.27 -18.96 14.88
C LEU A 281 19.48 -17.44 14.98
N ILE A 282 18.94 -16.72 13.99
CA ILE A 282 18.98 -15.26 13.96
C ILE A 282 18.10 -14.71 15.09
N ASP A 283 18.70 -13.97 16.02
CA ASP A 283 17.98 -13.24 17.06
C ASP A 283 17.62 -11.83 16.58
N ARG A 284 16.47 -11.71 15.90
CA ARG A 284 16.01 -10.44 15.31
C ARG A 284 15.83 -9.34 16.36
N ASP A 285 15.33 -9.68 17.55
CA ASP A 285 15.04 -8.69 18.59
C ASP A 285 16.33 -8.16 19.23
N ALA A 286 17.34 -9.02 19.43
CA ALA A 286 18.67 -8.58 19.85
C ALA A 286 19.33 -7.68 18.80
N VAL A 287 19.23 -8.04 17.51
CA VAL A 287 19.73 -7.17 16.43
C VAL A 287 19.02 -5.82 16.44
N TRP A 288 17.70 -5.81 16.53
CA TRP A 288 16.93 -4.57 16.54
C TRP A 288 17.27 -3.71 17.76
N ALA A 289 17.44 -4.30 18.94
CA ALA A 289 17.84 -3.57 20.14
C ALA A 289 19.17 -2.83 19.94
N LEU A 290 20.18 -3.51 19.40
CA LEU A 290 21.49 -2.91 19.10
C LEU A 290 21.38 -1.80 18.05
N LYS A 291 20.69 -2.07 16.94
CA LYS A 291 20.53 -1.08 15.86
C LYS A 291 19.73 0.14 16.32
N ARG A 292 18.66 -0.05 17.09
CA ARG A 292 17.82 1.04 17.61
C ARG A 292 18.64 1.98 18.49
N GLU A 293 19.45 1.44 19.40
CA GLU A 293 20.31 2.26 20.26
C GLU A 293 21.35 3.04 19.43
N ALA A 294 21.99 2.39 18.45
CA ALA A 294 22.93 3.07 17.57
C ALA A 294 22.25 4.16 16.72
N LEU A 295 21.04 3.91 16.20
CA LEU A 295 20.26 4.88 15.44
C LEU A 295 19.82 6.07 16.31
N GLN A 296 19.54 5.89 17.61
CA GLN A 296 19.27 6.99 18.53
C GLN A 296 20.49 7.91 18.70
N LEU A 297 21.69 7.33 18.80
CA LEU A 297 22.94 8.10 18.87
C LEU A 297 23.21 8.85 17.55
N VAL A 298 23.01 8.19 16.41
CA VAL A 298 23.14 8.82 15.08
C VAL A 298 22.12 9.95 14.90
N ARG A 299 20.87 9.77 15.35
CA ARG A 299 19.81 10.79 15.27
C ARG A 299 20.13 12.06 16.06
N ALA A 300 20.98 11.98 17.09
CA ALA A 300 21.40 13.14 17.88
C ALA A 300 22.44 14.01 17.17
N VAL A 301 23.09 13.49 16.11
CA VAL A 301 24.03 14.26 15.29
C VAL A 301 23.26 15.31 14.48
N PRO A 302 23.66 16.60 14.53
CA PRO A 302 23.01 17.65 13.74
C PRO A 302 23.08 17.36 12.24
N LEU A 303 21.93 17.46 11.56
CA LEU A 303 21.87 17.39 10.10
C LEU A 303 22.49 18.64 9.48
N SER A 304 23.23 18.47 8.38
CA SER A 304 23.61 19.59 7.53
C SER A 304 22.37 20.25 6.92
N PRO A 305 22.43 21.52 6.48
CA PRO A 305 21.27 22.21 5.90
C PRO A 305 20.60 21.45 4.74
N GLY A 306 21.40 20.88 3.83
CA GLY A 306 20.88 20.08 2.71
C GLY A 306 20.22 18.77 3.17
N ARG A 307 20.77 18.10 4.18
CA ARG A 307 20.18 16.89 4.77
C ARG A 307 18.87 17.19 5.49
N ARG A 308 18.82 18.32 6.20
CA ARG A 308 17.59 18.78 6.87
C ARG A 308 16.50 19.11 5.86
N ALA A 309 16.82 19.80 4.77
CA ALA A 309 15.87 20.09 3.69
C ALA A 309 15.30 18.79 3.09
N ALA A 310 16.17 17.86 2.68
CA ALA A 310 15.74 16.56 2.13
C ALA A 310 14.87 15.74 3.11
N TYR A 311 15.16 15.81 4.42
CA TYR A 311 14.32 15.16 5.43
C TYR A 311 12.94 15.82 5.52
N CYS A 312 12.86 17.16 5.48
CA CYS A 312 11.58 17.87 5.49
C CYS A 312 10.75 17.58 4.22
N ASP A 313 11.40 17.51 3.06
CA ASP A 313 10.74 17.15 1.80
C ASP A 313 10.17 15.72 1.87
N PHE A 314 10.93 14.77 2.42
CA PHE A 314 10.45 13.40 2.64
C PHE A 314 9.23 13.35 3.56
N LEU A 315 9.22 14.13 4.65
CA LEU A 315 8.06 14.21 5.55
C LEU A 315 6.83 14.78 4.83
N ALA A 316 7.01 15.85 4.06
CA ALA A 316 5.93 16.47 3.29
C ALA A 316 5.37 15.53 2.20
N GLU A 317 6.23 14.79 1.49
CA GLU A 317 5.82 13.82 0.47
C GLU A 317 5.03 12.65 1.08
N ARG A 318 5.44 12.17 2.26
CA ARG A 318 4.81 11.00 2.89
C ARG A 318 3.52 11.34 3.65
N GLY A 319 3.43 12.56 4.19
CA GLY A 319 2.24 13.13 4.82
C GLY A 319 1.68 12.30 5.98
N GLN A 320 0.38 12.48 6.22
CA GLN A 320 -0.35 11.93 7.38
C GLN A 320 -0.13 10.44 7.60
N ALA A 321 -0.07 9.64 6.53
CA ALA A 321 0.09 8.19 6.68
C ALA A 321 1.40 7.79 7.36
N LEU A 322 2.49 8.56 7.17
CA LEU A 322 3.74 8.33 7.87
C LEU A 322 3.64 8.78 9.33
N GLU A 323 2.98 9.90 9.60
CA GLU A 323 2.72 10.36 10.97
C GLU A 323 1.87 9.36 11.74
N ASP A 324 0.79 8.85 11.17
CA ASP A 324 -0.07 7.83 11.78
C ASP A 324 0.73 6.56 12.11
N HIS A 325 1.61 6.11 11.19
CA HIS A 325 2.45 4.95 11.43
C HIS A 325 3.50 5.19 12.51
N ALA A 326 4.18 6.33 12.48
CA ALA A 326 5.19 6.68 13.48
C ALA A 326 4.56 6.86 14.87
N LEU A 327 3.38 7.48 14.94
CA LEU A 327 2.58 7.62 16.15
C LEU A 327 2.16 6.25 16.68
N TRP A 328 1.62 5.39 15.83
CA TRP A 328 1.25 4.03 16.21
C TRP A 328 2.46 3.25 16.77
N CYS A 329 3.63 3.35 16.13
CA CYS A 329 4.85 2.72 16.63
C CYS A 329 5.24 3.24 18.02
N ALA A 330 5.22 4.56 18.24
CA ALA A 330 5.55 5.16 19.53
C ALA A 330 4.57 4.76 20.65
N LEU A 331 3.27 4.72 20.33
CA LEU A 331 2.24 4.26 21.25
C LEU A 331 2.39 2.75 21.53
N ALA A 332 2.66 1.94 20.50
CA ALA A 332 2.84 0.50 20.65
C ALA A 332 4.07 0.12 21.49
N GLU A 333 5.16 0.89 21.40
CA GLU A 333 6.33 0.71 22.28
C GLU A 333 5.99 0.95 23.77
N THR A 334 4.98 1.78 24.06
CA THR A 334 4.60 2.16 25.42
C THR A 334 3.47 1.30 25.98
N TYR A 335 2.43 1.07 25.18
CA TYR A 335 1.16 0.46 25.62
C TYR A 335 0.93 -0.95 25.04
N GLY A 336 1.87 -1.47 24.25
CA GLY A 336 1.70 -2.72 23.52
C GLY A 336 0.94 -2.55 22.21
N THR A 337 0.87 -3.61 21.41
CA THR A 337 0.48 -3.53 19.98
C THR A 337 -1.02 -3.60 19.71
N ASP A 338 -1.83 -4.04 20.69
CA ASP A 338 -3.28 -4.04 20.58
C ASP A 338 -3.85 -2.70 21.06
N TRP A 339 -4.20 -1.84 20.10
CA TRP A 339 -4.74 -0.52 20.37
C TRP A 339 -6.05 -0.53 21.17
N ARG A 340 -6.78 -1.65 21.18
CA ARG A 340 -8.01 -1.80 21.97
C ARG A 340 -7.75 -1.83 23.48
N GLY A 341 -6.52 -2.10 23.89
CA GLY A 341 -6.07 -2.05 25.27
C GLY A 341 -5.46 -0.71 25.68
N TRP A 342 -5.39 0.27 24.78
CA TRP A 342 -4.81 1.57 25.09
C TRP A 342 -5.77 2.43 25.95
N PRO A 343 -5.25 3.37 26.75
CA PRO A 343 -6.06 4.34 27.48
C PRO A 343 -7.03 5.14 26.58
N ASP A 344 -8.21 5.46 27.11
CA ASP A 344 -9.19 6.31 26.42
C ASP A 344 -8.62 7.71 26.08
N GLY A 345 -8.88 8.18 24.86
CA GLY A 345 -8.45 9.51 24.38
C GLY A 345 -7.09 9.55 23.67
N LEU A 346 -6.48 8.39 23.43
CA LEU A 346 -5.29 8.22 22.59
C LEU A 346 -5.60 7.88 21.13
#